data_AF-A0AAP9QEN3-F1
#
_entry.id   AF-A0AAP9QEN3-F1
#
_cell.length_a   1.000
_cell.length_b   1.000
_cell.length_c   1.000
_cell.angle_alpha   90.00
_cell.angle_beta   90.00
_cell.angle_gamma   90.00
#
_symmetry.space_group_name_H-M   'P 1'
#
loop_
_entity.id
_entity.type
_entity.pdbx_description
1 polymer ?
#
loop_
_entity_poly.entity_id
_entity_poly.type
_entity_poly.pdbx_seq_one_letter_code
_entity_poly.pdbx_strand_id
1 'polypeptide(L)'
;MSVTANHKPVSQEFDIHTKLKEANSHWSYLYAAQPHESEFNYQFNTTFIGEMEFAVYERIDKYFVLVDFFKSYDEACDAAKKIIDDHPDIKKMFSAI
;
A
#
# COMPACT_ATOMS: atom_id res chain seq x y z
N MET A 1 37.42 -25.34 0.34
CA MET A 1 36.24 -25.83 -0.41
C MET A 1 35.23 -24.69 -0.41
N SER A 2 35.04 -24.02 -1.54
CA SER A 2 34.14 -22.87 -1.65
C SER A 2 32.72 -23.37 -1.93
N VAL A 3 31.80 -23.15 -0.98
CA VAL A 3 30.37 -23.39 -1.21
C VAL A 3 29.80 -22.11 -1.82
N THR A 4 29.63 -22.11 -3.14
CA THR A 4 28.82 -21.11 -3.83
C THR A 4 27.37 -21.33 -3.43
N ALA A 5 26.91 -20.57 -2.42
CA ALA A 5 25.50 -20.47 -2.08
C ALA A 5 24.79 -19.77 -3.26
N ASN A 6 24.25 -20.60 -4.15
CA ASN A 6 23.38 -20.18 -5.24
C ASN A 6 22.08 -19.62 -4.60
N HIS A 7 22.13 -18.36 -4.17
CA HIS A 7 20.94 -17.64 -3.72
C HIS A 7 20.06 -17.44 -4.96
N LYS A 8 19.08 -18.33 -5.14
CA LYS A 8 17.85 -17.96 -5.85
C LYS A 8 17.41 -16.62 -5.26
N PRO A 9 16.99 -15.62 -6.07
CA PRO A 9 16.39 -14.43 -5.50
C PRO A 9 15.24 -14.93 -4.63
N VAL A 10 15.37 -14.73 -3.31
CA VAL A 10 14.24 -14.81 -2.40
C VAL A 10 13.22 -13.93 -3.09
N SER A 11 12.12 -14.53 -3.55
CA SER A 11 10.94 -13.80 -3.96
C SER A 11 10.70 -12.79 -2.85
N GLN A 12 11.06 -11.53 -3.11
CA GLN A 12 10.93 -10.45 -2.13
C GLN A 12 9.43 -10.27 -1.98
N GLU A 13 8.85 -11.08 -1.11
CA GLU A 13 7.47 -10.98 -0.71
C GLU A 13 7.31 -9.55 -0.20
N PHE A 14 6.33 -8.85 -0.78
CA PHE A 14 6.16 -7.43 -0.54
C PHE A 14 5.97 -7.21 0.98
N ASP A 15 6.90 -6.48 1.59
CA ASP A 15 6.87 -6.16 3.02
C ASP A 15 6.73 -4.65 3.21
N ILE A 16 5.53 -4.25 3.63
CA ILE A 16 5.21 -2.85 3.89
C ILE A 16 6.09 -2.24 4.99
N HIS A 17 6.57 -3.03 5.97
CA HIS A 17 7.44 -2.54 7.03
C HIS A 17 8.81 -2.17 6.49
N THR A 18 9.33 -2.98 5.57
CA THR A 18 10.59 -2.70 4.88
C THR A 18 10.44 -1.44 4.02
N LYS A 19 9.37 -1.35 3.23
CA LYS A 19 9.11 -0.20 2.35
C LYS A 19 8.95 1.11 3.14
N LEU A 20 8.22 1.11 4.25
CA LEU A 20 8.08 2.27 5.14
C LEU A 20 9.43 2.78 5.67
N LYS A 21 10.32 1.86 6.07
CA LYS A 21 11.66 2.19 6.58
C LYS A 21 12.57 2.73 5.49
N GLU A 22 12.60 2.08 4.33
CA GLU A 22 13.44 2.48 3.20
C GLU A 22 13.03 3.83 2.62
N ALA A 23 11.72 4.06 2.50
CA ALA A 23 11.19 5.34 2.02
C ALA A 23 11.22 6.45 3.07
N ASN A 24 11.50 6.13 4.35
CA ASN A 24 11.33 7.03 5.49
C ASN A 24 9.96 7.75 5.43
N SER A 25 8.91 6.96 5.18
CA SER A 25 7.59 7.48 4.83
C SER A 25 6.86 8.11 6.02
N HIS A 26 6.02 9.10 5.74
CA HIS A 26 5.12 9.74 6.72
C HIS A 26 3.86 8.93 7.00
N TRP A 27 3.54 7.91 6.18
CA TRP A 27 2.34 7.11 6.37
C TRP A 27 2.43 6.26 7.64
N SER A 28 1.35 6.28 8.42
CA SER A 28 1.22 5.36 9.55
C SER A 28 0.96 3.96 9.03
N TYR A 29 1.69 2.97 9.55
CA TYR A 29 1.42 1.55 9.28
C TYR A 29 0.01 1.15 9.73
N LEU A 30 -0.42 1.65 10.89
CA LEU A 30 -1.68 1.26 11.50
C LEU A 30 -2.29 2.43 12.28
N TYR A 31 -3.60 2.61 12.16
CA TYR A 31 -4.38 3.50 13.03
C TYR A 31 -5.76 2.94 13.34
N ALA A 32 -6.39 3.43 14.40
CA ALA A 32 -7.72 2.99 14.81
C ALA A 32 -8.78 3.56 13.87
N ALA A 33 -9.66 2.68 13.38
CA ALA A 33 -10.85 3.06 12.65
C ALA A 33 -11.81 3.83 13.56
N GLN A 34 -12.30 4.96 13.08
CA GLN A 34 -13.24 5.79 13.82
C GLN A 34 -14.66 5.21 13.77
N PRO A 35 -15.54 5.51 14.75
CA PRO A 35 -16.89 4.95 14.80
C PRO A 35 -17.75 5.23 13.56
N HIS A 36 -17.51 6.37 12.90
CA HIS A 36 -18.20 6.77 11.67
C HIS A 36 -17.65 6.08 10.41
N GLU A 37 -16.49 5.44 10.50
CA GLU A 37 -15.87 4.67 9.39
C GLU A 37 -16.31 3.20 9.43
N SER A 38 -17.31 2.88 10.26
CA SER A 38 -17.74 1.51 10.56
C SER A 38 -18.30 0.76 9.35
N GLU A 39 -18.70 1.45 8.29
CA GLU A 39 -19.27 0.84 7.07
C GLU A 39 -18.24 0.60 5.96
N PHE A 40 -16.99 1.07 6.11
CA PHE A 40 -15.97 0.96 5.08
C PHE A 40 -14.91 -0.10 5.41
N ASN A 41 -14.55 -0.89 4.40
CA ASN A 41 -13.52 -1.94 4.49
C ASN A 41 -12.15 -1.49 3.98
N TYR A 42 -12.12 -0.45 3.16
CA TYR A 42 -10.89 0.10 2.58
C TYR A 42 -10.88 1.61 2.72
N GLN A 43 -9.69 2.16 2.87
CA GLN A 43 -9.47 3.59 2.90
C GLN A 43 -8.37 3.96 1.92
N PHE A 44 -8.67 4.93 1.06
CA PHE A 44 -7.76 5.46 0.06
C PHE A 44 -7.38 6.88 0.45
N ASN A 45 -6.11 7.08 0.81
CA ASN A 45 -5.59 8.36 1.25
C ASN A 45 -4.65 8.94 0.19
N THR A 46 -4.71 10.26 0.02
CA THR A 46 -3.85 11.02 -0.90
C THR A 46 -3.11 12.11 -0.13
N THR A 47 -1.80 12.19 -0.30
CA THR A 47 -0.99 13.32 0.18
C THR A 47 -0.44 14.09 -1.01
N PHE A 48 -0.43 15.42 -0.91
CA PHE A 48 0.15 16.32 -1.90
C PHE A 48 1.09 17.32 -1.23
N ILE A 49 2.23 16.82 -0.75
CA ILE A 49 3.29 17.65 -0.16
C ILE A 49 4.50 17.55 -1.11
N GLY A 50 4.50 18.39 -2.14
CA GLY A 50 5.52 18.40 -3.19
C GLY A 50 5.20 17.42 -4.33
N GLU A 51 5.04 16.14 -4.01
CA GLU A 51 4.65 15.09 -4.96
C GLU A 51 3.33 14.43 -4.54
N MET A 52 2.58 13.92 -5.52
CA MET A 52 1.34 13.18 -5.27
C MET A 52 1.68 11.76 -4.85
N GLU A 53 1.21 11.37 -3.66
CA GLU A 53 1.40 10.02 -3.13
C GLU A 53 0.07 9.46 -2.63
N PHE A 54 -0.14 8.18 -2.92
CA PHE A 54 -1.34 7.43 -2.59
C PHE A 54 -1.01 6.40 -1.53
N ALA A 55 -1.95 6.14 -0.63
CA ALA A 55 -1.87 5.07 0.34
C ALA A 55 -3.20 4.32 0.42
N VAL A 56 -3.12 3.00 0.35
CA VAL A 56 -4.26 2.09 0.45
C VAL A 56 -4.19 1.40 1.80
N TYR A 57 -5.29 1.50 2.54
CA TYR A 57 -5.48 0.84 3.82
C TYR A 57 -6.60 -0.18 3.72
N GLU A 58 -6.39 -1.33 4.34
CA GLU A 58 -7.41 -2.36 4.54
C GLU A 58 -7.82 -2.38 6.00
N ARG A 59 -9.12 -2.49 6.23
CA ARG A 59 -9.66 -2.57 7.57
C ARG A 59 -9.60 -4.00 8.08
N ILE A 60 -8.93 -4.15 9.22
CA ILE A 60 -8.89 -5.39 9.99
C ILE A 60 -9.48 -5.06 11.37
N ASP A 61 -10.68 -5.58 11.63
CA ASP A 61 -11.49 -5.30 12.81
C ASP A 61 -11.75 -3.80 13.06
N LYS A 62 -10.99 -3.21 13.98
CA LYS A 62 -11.08 -1.82 14.43
C LYS A 62 -9.88 -0.99 14.00
N TYR A 63 -9.06 -1.51 13.10
CA TYR A 63 -7.84 -0.86 12.65
C TYR A 63 -7.80 -0.79 11.14
N PHE A 64 -7.26 0.30 10.63
CA PHE A 64 -6.80 0.40 9.25
C PHE A 64 -5.33 0.06 9.22
N VAL A 65 -4.99 -0.95 8.42
CA VAL A 65 -3.62 -1.43 8.21
C VAL A 65 -3.19 -1.03 6.81
N LEU A 66 -2.00 -0.43 6.71
CA LEU A 66 -1.44 0.01 5.45
C LEU A 66 -1.12 -1.22 4.59
N VAL A 67 -1.78 -1.30 3.44
CA VAL A 67 -1.52 -2.33 2.42
C VAL A 67 -0.33 -1.89 1.59
N ASP A 68 -0.37 -0.67 1.06
CA ASP A 68 0.73 -0.09 0.32
C ASP A 68 0.62 1.44 0.21
N PHE A 69 1.74 2.10 -0.06
CA PHE A 69 1.81 3.48 -0.50
C PHE A 69 2.68 3.60 -1.74
N PHE A 70 2.27 4.42 -2.70
CA PHE A 70 2.88 4.48 -4.03
C PHE A 70 2.55 5.81 -4.71
N LYS A 71 3.33 6.18 -5.72
CA LYS A 71 3.10 7.40 -6.51
C LYS A 71 2.35 7.12 -7.80
N SER A 72 2.46 5.90 -8.30
CA SER A 72 1.82 5.44 -9.53
C SER A 72 1.22 4.05 -9.33
N TYR A 73 0.15 3.74 -10.06
CA TYR A 73 -0.50 2.42 -9.98
C TYR A 73 0.49 1.28 -10.28
N ASP A 74 1.46 1.47 -11.18
CA ASP A 74 2.46 0.46 -11.51
C ASP A 74 3.36 0.08 -10.34
N GLU A 75 3.67 1.04 -9.44
CA GLU A 75 4.46 0.84 -8.22
C GLU A 75 3.69 0.15 -7.10
N ALA A 76 2.36 0.10 -7.19
CA ALA A 76 1.53 -0.53 -6.17
C ALA A 76 1.76 -2.06 -6.13
N CYS A 77 1.72 -2.63 -4.94
CA CYS A 77 1.77 -4.07 -4.73
C CYS A 77 0.51 -4.75 -5.27
N ASP A 78 0.58 -6.05 -5.52
CA ASP A 78 -0.53 -6.82 -6.09
C ASP A 78 -1.81 -6.73 -5.24
N ALA A 79 -1.68 -6.67 -3.91
CA ALA A 79 -2.81 -6.51 -3.00
C ALA A 79 -3.48 -5.14 -3.16
N ALA A 80 -2.69 -4.06 -3.22
CA ALA A 80 -3.22 -2.71 -3.45
C ALA A 80 -3.85 -2.58 -4.83
N LYS A 81 -3.20 -3.13 -5.88
CA LYS A 81 -3.76 -3.17 -7.24
C LYS A 81 -5.10 -3.88 -7.29
N LYS A 82 -5.23 -5.01 -6.60
CA LYS A 82 -6.49 -5.75 -6.50
C LYS A 82 -7.60 -4.91 -5.87
N ILE A 83 -7.32 -4.22 -4.77
CA ILE A 83 -8.29 -3.32 -4.13
C ILE A 83 -8.71 -2.19 -5.09
N ILE A 84 -7.75 -1.57 -5.78
CA ILE A 84 -8.04 -0.51 -6.77
C ILE A 84 -8.85 -1.06 -7.93
N ASP A 85 -8.55 -2.26 -8.41
CA ASP A 85 -9.25 -2.90 -9.52
C ASP A 85 -10.68 -3.30 -9.17
N ASP A 86 -10.93 -3.70 -7.92
CA ASP A 86 -12.27 -3.97 -7.38
C ASP A 86 -13.10 -2.67 -7.23
N HIS A 87 -12.45 -1.50 -7.25
CA HIS A 87 -13.08 -0.18 -7.15
C HIS A 87 -12.88 0.65 -8.44
N PRO A 88 -13.73 0.48 -9.48
CA PRO A 88 -13.53 1.09 -10.79
C PRO A 88 -13.48 2.62 -10.78
N ASP A 89 -14.11 3.27 -9.79
CA ASP A 89 -14.06 4.73 -9.63
C ASP A 89 -12.66 5.22 -9.23
N ILE A 90 -11.95 4.46 -8.40
CA ILE A 90 -10.55 4.73 -8.03
C ILE A 90 -9.63 4.39 -9.20
N LYS A 91 -9.85 3.25 -9.87
CA LYS A 91 -9.06 2.86 -11.05
C LYS A 91 -9.09 3.91 -12.17
N LYS A 92 -10.25 4.53 -12.40
CA LYS A 92 -10.40 5.63 -13.37
C LYS A 92 -9.53 6.84 -13.02
N MET A 93 -9.30 7.13 -11.74
CA MET A 93 -8.41 8.22 -11.33
C MET A 93 -6.98 7.98 -11.81
N PHE A 94 -6.50 6.74 -11.83
CA PHE A 94 -5.18 6.39 -12.33
C PHE A 94 -5.09 6.30 -13.87
N SER A 95 -6.23 6.16 -14.55
CA SER A 95 -6.30 6.08 -16.02
C SER A 95 -6.45 7.45 -16.70
N ALA A 96 -6.80 8.48 -15.93
CA ALA A 96 -7.09 9.83 -16.43
C ALA A 96 -5.88 10.78 -16.37
N ILE A 97 -4.72 10.30 -15.92
CA ILE A 97 -3.47 11.07 -15.73
C ILE A 97 -2.49 10.71 -16.84
#